data_AF-A0A536LSG8-F1
#
_entry.id   AF-A0A536LSG8-F1
#
_cell.length_a   1.000
_cell.length_b   1.000
_cell.length_c   1.000
_cell.angle_alpha   90.00
_cell.angle_beta   90.00
_cell.angle_gamma   90.00
#
_symmetry.space_group_name_H-M   'P 1'
#
loop_
_entity.id
_entity.type
_entity.pdbx_description
1 polymer ?
#
loop_
_entity_poly.entity_id
_entity_poly.type
_entity_poly.pdbx_seq_one_letter_code
_entity_poly.pdbx_strand_id
1 'polypeptide(L)' 'MSELPDDFADSLSRVLDPRHREAAAEIIEAATMLDDVGLRHFLRLFAARVRASDSPIRADELRKYLQQAARARP' A
#
# COMPACT_ATOMS: atom_id res chain seq x y z
N MET A 1 19.61 8.82 -4.67
CA MET A 1 18.16 8.60 -4.44
C MET A 1 17.49 8.88 -5.76
N SER A 2 16.82 7.90 -6.35
CA SER A 2 16.04 8.16 -7.55
C SER A 2 14.82 8.97 -7.13
N GLU A 3 14.67 10.17 -7.66
CA GLU A 3 13.46 10.95 -7.48
C GLU A 3 12.27 10.14 -7.98
N LEU A 4 11.13 10.25 -7.28
CA LEU A 4 9.91 9.60 -7.72
C LEU A 4 9.54 10.20 -9.09
N PRO A 5 9.10 9.38 -10.06
CA PRO A 5 8.59 9.88 -11.33
C PRO A 5 7.50 10.93 -11.11
N ASP A 6 7.44 11.97 -11.95
CA ASP A 6 6.42 13.04 -11.83
C ASP A 6 4.99 12.49 -11.88
N ASP A 7 4.78 11.37 -12.58
CA ASP A 7 3.51 10.68 -12.71
C ASP A 7 3.23 9.68 -11.60
N PHE A 8 4.08 9.59 -10.57
CA PHE A 8 3.94 8.61 -9.48
C PHE A 8 2.60 8.74 -8.76
N ALA A 9 2.19 9.97 -8.42
CA ALA A 9 0.93 10.22 -7.74
C ALA A 9 -0.28 9.83 -8.61
N ASP A 10 -0.23 10.14 -9.91
CA ASP A 10 -1.28 9.78 -10.86
C ASP A 10 -1.35 8.26 -11.07
N SER A 11 -0.20 7.60 -11.22
CA SER A 11 -0.10 6.15 -11.32
C SER A 11 -0.63 5.46 -10.06
N LEU A 12 -0.30 5.96 -8.87
CA LEU A 12 -0.82 5.44 -7.61
C LEU A 12 -2.33 5.64 -7.48
N SER A 13 -2.86 6.76 -7.96
CA SER A 13 -4.31 7.05 -7.93
C SER A 13 -5.13 6.10 -8.79
N ARG A 14 -4.55 5.55 -9.87
CA ARG A 14 -5.18 4.55 -10.75
C ARG A 14 -5.17 3.14 -10.17
N VAL A 15 -4.20 2.86 -9.30
CA VAL A 15 -4.05 1.57 -8.62
C VAL A 15 -5.06 1.43 -7.47
N LEU A 16 -5.44 2.53 -6.82
CA LEU A 16 -6.39 2.52 -5.70
C LEU A 16 -7.82 2.71 -6.20
N ASP A 17 -8.79 2.04 -5.57
CA ASP A 17 -10.21 2.29 -5.86
C ASP A 17 -10.56 3.77 -5.51
N PRO A 18 -10.99 4.59 -6.49
CA PRO A 18 -11.28 6.01 -6.26
C PRO A 18 -12.34 6.25 -5.18
N ARG A 19 -13.27 5.31 -4.99
CA ARG A 19 -14.33 5.40 -3.97
C ARG A 19 -13.79 5.25 -2.55
N HIS A 20 -12.57 4.75 -2.41
CA HIS A 20 -11.93 4.46 -1.15
C HIS A 20 -10.65 5.28 -0.93
N ARG A 21 -10.46 6.38 -1.66
CA ARG A 21 -9.23 7.19 -1.63
C ARG A 21 -8.85 7.66 -0.22
N GLU A 22 -9.78 8.17 0.56
CA GLU A 22 -9.52 8.63 1.94
C GLU A 22 -9.12 7.47 2.85
N ALA A 23 -9.90 6.38 2.85
CA ALA A 23 -9.59 5.20 3.64
C ALA A 23 -8.23 4.58 3.25
N ALA A 24 -7.87 4.60 1.97
CA ALA A 24 -6.57 4.14 1.51
C ALA A 24 -5.42 5.03 2.02
N ALA A 25 -5.61 6.35 2.02
CA ALA A 25 -4.63 7.30 2.56
C ALA A 25 -4.38 7.05 4.06
N GLU A 26 -5.44 6.89 4.86
CA GLU A 26 -5.32 6.58 6.30
C GLU A 26 -4.55 5.28 6.55
N ILE A 27 -4.77 4.24 5.74
CA ILE A 27 -4.08 2.95 5.89
C ILE A 27 -2.60 3.07 5.51
N ILE A 28 -2.28 3.83 4.46
CA ILE A 28 -0.90 4.08 4.04
C ILE A 28 -0.17 4.88 5.12
N GLU A 29 -0.82 5.89 5.70
CA GLU A 29 -0.26 6.65 6.82
C GLU A 29 -0.03 5.75 8.04
N ALA A 30 -1.00 4.90 8.40
CA ALA A 30 -0.83 3.92 9.48
C ALA A 30 0.33 2.94 9.22
N ALA A 31 0.59 2.57 7.96
CA ALA A 31 1.73 1.71 7.62
C ALA A 31 3.08 2.38 7.90
N THR A 32 3.17 3.72 7.87
CA THR A 32 4.40 4.45 8.22
C THR A 32 4.76 4.35 9.70
N MET A 33 3.82 3.93 10.55
CA MET A 33 4.04 3.70 11.99
C MET A 33 4.60 2.30 12.29
N LEU A 34 4.72 1.42 11.28
CA LEU A 34 5.39 0.13 11.42
C LEU A 34 6.90 0.31 11.56
N ASP A 35 7.56 -0.69 12.15
CA ASP A 35 9.01 -0.79 12.06
C ASP A 35 9.46 -1.11 10.62
N ASP A 36 10.76 -0.96 10.32
CA ASP A 36 11.31 -1.15 8.97
C ASP A 36 10.98 -2.53 8.38
N VAL A 37 10.93 -3.57 9.22
CA VAL A 37 10.59 -4.94 8.80
C VAL A 37 9.12 -5.00 8.40
N GLY A 38 8.22 -4.48 9.24
CA GLY A 38 6.80 -4.40 8.97
C GLY A 38 6.49 -3.56 7.74
N LEU A 39 7.05 -2.35 7.64
CA LEU A 39 6.85 -1.46 6.50
C LEU A 39 7.34 -2.10 5.20
N ARG A 40 8.53 -2.73 5.22
CA ARG A 40 9.05 -3.47 4.06
C ARG A 40 8.13 -4.63 3.67
N HIS A 41 7.56 -5.34 4.65
CA HIS A 41 6.62 -6.43 4.38
C HIS A 41 5.33 -5.90 3.73
N PHE A 42 4.76 -4.82 4.27
CA PHE A 42 3.58 -4.14 3.72
C PHE A 42 3.80 -3.75 2.25
N LEU A 43 4.92 -3.07 1.94
CA LEU A 43 5.25 -2.64 0.58
C LEU A 43 5.43 -3.83 -0.38
N ARG A 44 5.95 -4.97 0.10
CA ARG A 44 6.08 -6.19 -0.71
C ARG A 44 4.71 -6.80 -1.06
N LEU A 45 3.78 -6.85 -0.10
CA LEU A 45 2.42 -7.32 -0.35
C LEU A 45 1.70 -6.42 -1.35
N PHE A 46 1.82 -5.10 -1.18
CA PHE A 46 1.25 -4.13 -2.10
C PHE A 46 1.81 -4.29 -3.52
N ALA A 47 3.14 -4.33 -3.67
CA ALA A 47 3.78 -4.51 -4.98
C ALA A 47 3.41 -5.85 -5.65
N ALA A 48 3.27 -6.92 -4.88
CA ALA A 48 2.82 -8.21 -5.39
C ALA A 48 1.38 -8.13 -5.92
N ARG A 49 0.48 -7.43 -5.21
CA ARG A 49 -0.90 -7.23 -5.63
C ARG A 49 -1.02 -6.42 -6.92
N VAL A 50 -0.21 -5.36 -7.07
CA VAL A 50 -0.17 -4.55 -8.30
C VAL A 50 0.26 -5.39 -9.51
N ARG A 51 1.23 -6.29 -9.33
CA ARG A 51 1.70 -7.17 -10.43
C ARG A 51 0.73 -8.29 -10.79
N ALA A 52 -0.11 -8.71 -9.85
CA ALA A 52 -0.99 -9.86 -10.02
C ALA A 52 -2.33 -9.53 -10.67
N SER A 53 -2.79 -8.27 -10.63
CA SER A 53 -4.06 -7.88 -11.24
C SER A 53 -4.15 -6.38 -11.47
N ASP A 54 -4.68 -6.02 -12.65
CA ASP A 54 -5.00 -4.64 -13.05
C ASP A 54 -6.27 -4.08 -12.39
N SER A 55 -6.95 -4.86 -11.55
CA SER A 55 -8.12 -4.38 -10.80
C SER A 55 -7.69 -3.42 -9.69
N PRO A 56 -8.42 -2.30 -9.48
CA PRO A 56 -8.17 -1.38 -8.38
C PRO A 56 -8.09 -2.09 -7.03
N ILE A 57 -7.11 -1.71 -6.21
CA ILE A 57 -6.91 -2.21 -4.87
C ILE A 57 -7.90 -1.52 -3.94
N ARG A 58 -8.65 -2.32 -3.18
CA ARG A 58 -9.66 -1.82 -2.22
C ARG A 58 -9.04 -1.56 -0.85
N ALA A 59 -9.69 -0.69 -0.06
CA ALA A 59 -9.27 -0.41 1.31
C ALA A 59 -9.19 -1.67 2.19
N ASP A 60 -10.10 -2.63 2.01
CA ASP A 60 -10.08 -3.88 2.79
C ASP A 60 -8.87 -4.78 2.45
N GLU A 61 -8.35 -4.70 1.22
CA GLU A 61 -7.10 -5.38 0.84
C GLU A 61 -5.91 -4.71 1.54
N LEU A 62 -5.85 -3.38 1.53
CA LEU A 62 -4.81 -2.63 2.23
C LEU A 62 -4.81 -2.90 3.74
N ARG A 63 -5.99 -2.97 4.38
CA ARG A 63 -6.11 -3.33 5.80
C ARG A 63 -5.55 -4.72 6.08
N LYS A 64 -5.80 -5.70 5.19
CA LYS A 64 -5.24 -7.05 5.34
C LYS A 64 -3.72 -7.02 5.24
N TYR A 65 -3.15 -6.24 4.33
CA TYR A 65 -1.69 -6.11 4.22
C TYR A 65 -1.09 -5.48 5.48
N LEU A 66 -1.72 -4.43 6.01
CA LEU A 66 -1.30 -3.80 7.26
C LEU A 66 -1.33 -4.78 8.43
N GLN A 67 -2.40 -5.57 8.56
CA GLN A 67 -2.51 -6.58 9.62
C GLN A 67 -1.46 -7.70 9.49
N GLN A 68 -1.16 -8.16 8.27
CA GLN A 68 -0.13 -9.16 8.03
C GLN A 68 1.26 -8.61 8.36
N ALA A 69 1.55 -7.38 7.94
CA ALA A 69 2.80 -6.69 8.23
C ALA A 69 3.02 -6.46 9.73
N ALA A 70 1.99 -6.06 10.47
CA ALA A 70 2.05 -5.88 11.91
C ALA A 70 2.30 -7.20 12.68
N ARG A 71 1.88 -8.34 12.11
CA ARG A 71 2.09 -9.69 12.67
C ARG A 71 3.44 -10.30 12.30
N ALA A 72 4.14 -9.74 11.32
CA ALA A 72 5.47 -10.21 10.92
C ALA A 72 6.59 -9.77 11.89
N ARG A 73 6.23 -9.18 13.04
CA ARG A 73 7.16 -8.79 14.09
C ARG A 73 7.81 -10.03 14.72
N PRO A 74 9.14 -10.04 14.93
CA PRO A 74 9.81 -11.10 15.69
C PRO A 74 9.39 -11.12 17.16
#